data_AF-A0A6M0K227-F1
#
_entry.id   AF-A0A6M0K227-F1
#
_cell.length_a   1.000
_cell.length_b   1.000
_cell.length_c   1.000
_cell.angle_alpha   90.00
_cell.angle_beta   90.00
_cell.angle_gamma   90.00
#
_symmetry.space_group_name_H-M   'P 1'
#
loop_
_entity.id
_entity.type
_entity.pdbx_description
1 polymer ?
#
loop_
_entity_poly.entity_id
_entity_poly.type
_entity_poly.pdbx_seq_one_letter_code
_entity_poly.pdbx_strand_id
1 'polypeptide(L)'
;MSSLKSYRRCLGAAVLGGSALLLSIGLVVGAEWTGTLQDGSRIEVDPSTHRAWRTDQGQRAPLWDGVHRLEDGSVVIVRDGTAIPSQGMLDAWEPSTPVTLLPGSSACYQLVDRVCGKDFRCSLAEPCRLANELVDLAKEELKGKPTPLSDSSIEAQCREALTNDFFVPCESGTTP
;
A
#
# COMPACT_ATOMS: atom_id res chain seq x y z
N MET A 1 -42.77 32.19 32.59
CA MET A 1 -42.06 32.11 33.88
C MET A 1 -40.64 32.59 33.67
N SER A 2 -40.26 33.64 34.41
CA SER A 2 -38.90 34.11 34.75
C SER A 2 -37.93 34.50 33.61
N SER A 3 -37.68 35.78 33.29
CA SER A 3 -37.07 36.88 34.07
C SER A 3 -35.54 36.97 33.90
N LEU A 4 -35.12 38.08 33.26
CA LEU A 4 -33.94 38.95 33.48
C LEU A 4 -32.58 38.31 33.88
N LYS A 5 -31.50 38.68 33.17
CA LYS A 5 -30.67 39.89 33.41
C LYS A 5 -29.24 39.69 32.89
N SER A 6 -28.77 40.63 32.08
CA SER A 6 -27.34 40.81 31.76
C SER A 6 -26.48 40.95 33.01
N TYR A 7 -25.32 40.29 33.03
CA TYR A 7 -24.16 40.75 33.80
C TYR A 7 -22.88 40.56 32.98
N ARG A 8 -22.31 41.69 32.53
CA ARG A 8 -20.91 41.81 32.14
C ARG A 8 -20.06 41.67 33.41
N ARG A 9 -19.09 40.75 33.40
CA ARG A 9 -17.87 40.88 34.20
C ARG A 9 -16.68 40.40 33.38
N CYS A 10 -15.85 41.36 32.97
CA CYS A 10 -14.45 41.10 32.69
C CYS A 10 -13.75 40.79 34.02
N LEU A 11 -13.08 39.65 34.12
CA LEU A 11 -11.98 39.40 35.04
C LEU A 11 -11.13 38.28 34.44
N GLY A 12 -9.82 38.53 34.37
CA GLY A 12 -8.86 37.66 33.71
C GLY A 12 -8.28 36.58 34.62
N ALA A 13 -7.08 36.16 34.21
CA ALA A 13 -6.15 35.22 34.83
C ALA A 13 -6.36 33.74 34.51
N ALA A 14 -5.59 33.31 33.50
CA ALA A 14 -4.69 32.16 33.52
C ALA A 14 -5.00 31.04 34.52
N VAL A 15 -5.37 29.87 33.99
CA VAL A 15 -5.03 28.58 34.60
C VAL A 15 -4.51 27.66 33.49
N LEU A 16 -3.25 27.27 33.64
CA LEU A 16 -2.57 26.19 32.95
C LEU A 16 -3.38 24.90 33.10
N GLY A 17 -3.84 24.30 32.00
CA GLY A 17 -4.60 23.06 32.04
C GLY A 17 -4.30 22.25 30.79
N GLY A 18 -3.52 21.17 30.97
CA GLY A 18 -2.87 20.41 29.92
C GLY A 18 -3.75 20.09 28.73
N SER A 19 -3.26 20.46 27.55
CA SER A 19 -3.68 19.87 26.28
C SER A 19 -3.33 18.38 26.30
N ALA A 20 -4.27 17.57 26.77
CA ALA A 20 -4.26 16.13 26.52
C ALA A 20 -4.46 15.96 25.01
N LEU A 21 -3.35 15.90 24.26
CA LEU A 21 -3.33 15.37 22.91
C LEU A 21 -3.85 13.94 22.99
N LEU A 22 -5.14 13.77 22.68
CA LEU A 22 -5.72 12.48 22.37
C LEU A 22 -5.01 11.96 21.14
N LEU A 23 -3.97 11.15 21.33
CA LEU A 23 -3.41 10.31 20.28
C LEU A 23 -4.51 9.37 19.84
N SER A 24 -5.20 9.72 18.76
CA SER A 24 -6.01 8.80 17.98
C SER A 24 -5.07 7.76 17.38
N ILE A 25 -4.80 6.69 18.13
CA ILE A 25 -4.16 5.49 17.59
C ILE A 25 -5.18 4.88 16.62
N GLY A 26 -5.09 5.26 15.35
CA GLY A 26 -5.81 4.59 14.28
C GLY A 26 -5.24 3.18 14.15
N LEU A 27 -5.96 2.18 14.68
CA LEU A 27 -5.73 0.80 14.33
C LEU A 27 -5.96 0.67 12.82
N VAL A 28 -4.90 0.41 12.08
CA VAL A 28 -5.00 -0.03 10.68
C VAL A 28 -5.52 -1.47 10.72
N VAL A 29 -6.83 -1.61 10.87
CA VAL A 29 -7.50 -2.87 10.55
C VAL A 29 -7.43 -2.99 9.03
N GLY A 30 -7.01 -4.15 8.51
CA GLY A 30 -7.02 -4.39 7.07
C GLY A 30 -8.35 -3.92 6.46
N ALA A 31 -8.31 -3.31 5.28
CA ALA A 31 -9.49 -2.71 4.71
C ALA A 31 -10.56 -3.79 4.53
N GLU A 32 -11.71 -3.62 5.19
CA GLU A 32 -12.86 -4.48 4.97
C GLU A 32 -13.26 -4.40 3.49
N TRP A 33 -13.43 -5.56 2.85
CA TRP A 33 -13.91 -5.58 1.47
C TRP A 33 -15.42 -5.39 1.47
N THR A 34 -15.94 -4.58 0.56
CA THR A 34 -17.38 -4.32 0.45
C THR A 34 -17.90 -4.48 -0.96
N GLY A 35 -19.17 -4.86 -1.08
CA GLY A 35 -19.89 -4.97 -2.35
C GLY A 35 -21.38 -4.69 -2.18
N THR A 36 -22.10 -4.53 -3.29
CA THR A 36 -23.55 -4.28 -3.27
C THR A 36 -24.28 -5.45 -3.94
N LEU A 37 -25.26 -6.02 -3.25
CA LEU A 37 -26.14 -7.06 -3.78
C LEU A 37 -27.19 -6.48 -4.73
N GLN A 38 -27.81 -7.33 -5.55
CA GLN A 38 -28.86 -6.90 -6.48
C GLN A 38 -30.11 -6.31 -5.83
N ASP A 39 -30.32 -6.55 -4.53
CA ASP A 39 -31.40 -5.95 -3.76
C ASP A 39 -31.02 -4.60 -3.12
N GLY A 40 -29.82 -4.07 -3.44
CA GLY A 40 -29.29 -2.82 -2.93
C GLY A 40 -28.67 -2.91 -1.54
N SER A 41 -28.71 -4.07 -0.88
CA SER A 41 -28.03 -4.25 0.41
C SER A 41 -26.52 -4.39 0.24
N ARG A 42 -25.77 -3.91 1.24
CA ARG A 42 -24.31 -3.97 1.23
C ARG A 42 -23.84 -5.28 1.83
N ILE A 43 -22.76 -5.83 1.29
CA ILE A 43 -22.00 -6.90 1.93
C ILE A 43 -20.65 -6.37 2.40
N GLU A 44 -20.21 -6.86 3.55
CA GLU A 44 -18.94 -6.57 4.18
C GLU A 44 -18.25 -7.90 4.49
N VAL A 45 -16.99 -8.04 4.11
CA VAL A 45 -16.20 -9.24 4.40
C VAL A 45 -14.96 -8.84 5.19
N ASP A 46 -14.84 -9.44 6.37
CA ASP A 46 -13.72 -9.22 7.27
C ASP A 46 -12.44 -9.85 6.71
N PRO A 47 -11.31 -9.11 6.61
CA PRO A 47 -10.08 -9.61 5.99
C PRO A 47 -9.37 -10.70 6.80
N SER A 48 -9.63 -10.79 8.11
CA SER A 48 -8.92 -11.71 9.01
C SER A 48 -9.66 -13.04 9.21
N THR A 49 -10.99 -12.99 9.20
CA THR A 49 -11.86 -14.14 9.46
C THR A 49 -12.62 -14.57 8.22
N HIS A 50 -12.58 -13.78 7.15
CA HIS A 50 -13.39 -13.92 5.94
C HIS A 50 -14.90 -14.01 6.22
N ARG A 51 -15.37 -13.63 7.42
CA ARG A 51 -16.79 -13.64 7.75
C ARG A 51 -17.53 -12.63 6.89
N ALA A 52 -18.59 -13.10 6.25
CA ALA A 52 -19.44 -12.29 5.40
C ALA A 52 -20.67 -11.79 6.17
N TRP A 53 -20.91 -10.49 6.09
CA TRP A 53 -22.04 -9.82 6.71
C TRP A 53 -22.83 -9.07 5.65
N ARG A 54 -24.15 -9.04 5.82
CA ARG A 54 -25.07 -8.19 5.07
C ARG A 54 -25.48 -7.02 5.94
N THR A 55 -25.42 -5.82 5.37
CA THR A 55 -25.88 -4.58 5.98
C THR A 55 -27.02 -4.01 5.15
N ASP A 56 -28.19 -3.84 5.77
CA ASP A 56 -29.39 -3.28 5.16
C ASP A 56 -30.00 -2.23 6.10
N GLN A 57 -30.14 -0.99 5.63
CA GLN A 57 -30.63 0.15 6.44
C GLN A 57 -29.95 0.28 7.82
N GLY A 58 -28.66 -0.04 7.91
CA GLY A 58 -27.88 0.00 9.14
C GLY A 58 -28.06 -1.20 10.08
N GLN A 59 -28.89 -2.19 9.72
CA GLN A 59 -28.95 -3.47 10.41
C GLN A 59 -27.95 -4.44 9.80
N ARG A 60 -27.15 -5.08 10.65
CA ARG A 60 -26.14 -6.08 10.24
C ARG A 60 -26.61 -7.49 10.59
N ALA A 61 -26.55 -8.38 9.62
CA ALA A 61 -26.86 -9.80 9.78
C ALA A 61 -25.80 -10.68 9.12
N PRO A 62 -25.57 -11.92 9.57
CA PRO A 62 -24.72 -12.87 8.86
C PRO A 62 -25.21 -13.08 7.42
N LEU A 63 -24.28 -13.13 6.47
CA LEU A 63 -24.63 -13.53 5.10
C LEU A 63 -24.73 -15.05 5.05
N TRP A 64 -25.88 -15.56 4.62
CA TRP A 64 -26.12 -17.00 4.51
C TRP A 64 -25.32 -17.63 3.38
N ASP A 65 -25.07 -18.93 3.51
CA ASP A 65 -24.35 -19.70 2.51
C ASP A 65 -25.05 -19.67 1.15
N GLY A 66 -24.23 -19.66 0.10
CA GLY A 66 -24.72 -19.65 -1.27
C GLY A 66 -23.90 -18.76 -2.20
N VAL A 67 -24.44 -18.61 -3.40
CA VAL A 67 -23.86 -17.79 -4.47
C VAL A 67 -24.63 -16.47 -4.53
N HIS A 68 -23.94 -15.37 -4.25
CA HIS A 68 -24.51 -14.03 -4.21
C HIS A 68 -23.99 -13.23 -5.39
N ARG A 69 -24.90 -12.82 -6.27
CA ARG A 69 -24.55 -11.96 -7.40
C ARG A 69 -24.57 -10.50 -6.95
N LEU A 70 -23.54 -9.76 -7.30
CA LEU A 70 -23.44 -8.34 -7.02
C LEU A 70 -24.07 -7.51 -8.14
N GLU A 71 -24.29 -6.23 -7.87
CA GLU A 71 -24.82 -5.27 -8.84
C GLU A 71 -23.91 -5.11 -10.07
N ASP A 72 -22.59 -5.19 -9.89
CA ASP A 72 -21.59 -5.13 -10.97
C ASP A 72 -21.51 -6.43 -11.81
N GLY A 73 -22.34 -7.42 -11.51
CA GLY A 73 -22.39 -8.71 -12.18
C GLY A 73 -21.39 -9.75 -11.67
N SER A 74 -20.47 -9.38 -10.78
CA SER A 74 -19.56 -10.30 -10.10
C SER A 74 -20.29 -11.19 -9.09
N VAL A 75 -19.58 -12.18 -8.55
CA VAL A 75 -20.15 -13.23 -7.71
C VAL A 75 -19.30 -13.41 -6.45
N VAL A 76 -19.98 -13.43 -5.30
CA VAL A 76 -19.44 -13.82 -4.01
C VAL A 76 -20.01 -15.16 -3.61
N ILE A 77 -19.14 -16.10 -3.23
CA ILE A 77 -19.56 -17.41 -2.76
C ILE A 77 -19.34 -17.46 -1.25
N VAL A 78 -20.39 -17.74 -0.49
CA VAL A 78 -20.33 -17.92 0.97
C VAL A 78 -20.50 -19.39 1.32
N ARG A 79 -19.59 -19.88 2.16
CA ARG A 79 -19.60 -21.25 2.70
C ARG A 79 -19.32 -21.18 4.20
N ASP A 80 -20.19 -21.77 5.00
CA ASP A 80 -20.10 -21.74 6.46
C ASP A 80 -20.00 -20.30 7.03
N GLY A 81 -20.77 -19.37 6.46
CA GLY A 81 -20.77 -17.94 6.83
C GLY A 81 -19.48 -17.18 6.44
N THR A 82 -18.62 -17.81 5.65
CA THR A 82 -17.31 -17.30 5.25
C THR A 82 -17.26 -17.09 3.74
N ALA A 83 -16.79 -15.94 3.27
CA ALA A 83 -16.62 -15.70 1.84
C ALA A 83 -15.40 -16.48 1.32
N ILE A 84 -15.59 -17.17 0.20
CA ILE A 84 -14.49 -17.71 -0.59
C ILE A 84 -13.81 -16.52 -1.29
N PRO A 85 -12.51 -16.28 -1.06
CA PRO A 85 -11.83 -15.12 -1.62
C PRO A 85 -11.91 -15.06 -3.16
N SER A 86 -12.35 -13.90 -3.67
CA SER A 86 -12.24 -13.54 -5.09
C SER A 86 -11.05 -12.61 -5.30
N GLN A 87 -10.66 -12.34 -6.56
CA GLN A 87 -9.53 -11.43 -6.81
C GLN A 87 -9.76 -10.03 -6.24
N GLY A 88 -10.96 -9.46 -6.40
CA GLY A 88 -11.25 -8.14 -5.83
C GLY A 88 -11.19 -8.10 -4.29
N MET A 89 -11.39 -9.23 -3.62
CA MET A 89 -11.17 -9.34 -2.18
C MET A 89 -9.67 -9.41 -1.84
N LEU A 90 -8.91 -10.23 -2.58
CA LEU A 90 -7.46 -10.33 -2.43
C LEU A 90 -6.79 -8.97 -2.65
N ASP A 91 -7.14 -8.25 -3.72
CA ASP A 91 -6.61 -6.91 -4.02
C ASP A 91 -6.91 -5.88 -2.91
N ALA A 92 -8.07 -6.01 -2.24
CA ALA A 92 -8.47 -5.10 -1.17
C ALA A 92 -7.82 -5.43 0.19
N TRP A 93 -7.54 -6.71 0.43
CA TRP A 93 -6.96 -7.19 1.68
C TRP A 93 -5.45 -7.26 1.65
N GLU A 94 -4.87 -7.41 0.45
CA GLU A 94 -3.45 -7.20 0.27
C GLU A 94 -3.17 -5.76 0.71
N PRO A 95 -2.34 -5.57 1.75
CA PRO A 95 -1.89 -4.23 2.06
C PRO A 95 -1.29 -3.72 0.75
N SER A 96 -1.83 -2.63 0.20
CA SER A 96 -1.26 -1.98 -0.97
C SER A 96 0.20 -1.76 -0.62
N THR A 97 1.06 -2.63 -1.17
CA THR A 97 2.43 -2.74 -0.69
C THR A 97 2.98 -1.35 -0.96
N PRO A 98 3.47 -0.62 0.07
CA PRO A 98 4.13 0.63 -0.22
C PRO A 98 5.15 0.27 -1.29
N VAL A 99 5.08 0.95 -2.45
CA VAL A 99 6.04 0.71 -3.52
C VAL A 99 7.39 0.86 -2.84
N THR A 100 8.10 -0.25 -2.66
CA THR A 100 9.38 -0.23 -1.98
C THR A 100 10.33 0.45 -2.94
N LEU A 101 10.37 1.77 -2.84
CA LEU A 101 11.24 2.61 -3.62
C LEU A 101 12.58 2.57 -2.92
N LEU A 102 13.61 2.13 -3.64
CA LEU A 102 14.97 2.41 -3.22
C LEU A 102 15.12 3.94 -3.09
N PRO A 103 15.96 4.44 -2.18
CA PRO A 103 16.29 5.86 -2.17
C PRO A 103 16.95 6.21 -3.51
N GLY A 104 16.69 7.42 -4.03
CA GLY A 104 17.27 7.88 -5.30
C GLY A 104 18.81 7.95 -5.29
N SER A 105 19.44 7.87 -4.12
CA SER A 105 20.88 7.77 -3.93
C SER A 105 21.42 6.32 -3.94
N SER A 106 20.59 5.30 -4.13
CA SER A 106 21.05 3.90 -4.17
C SER A 106 22.03 3.67 -5.32
N ALA A 107 23.01 2.79 -5.10
CA ALA A 107 23.94 2.38 -6.13
C ALA A 107 23.20 1.70 -7.29
N CYS A 108 22.11 0.99 -7.03
CA CYS A 108 21.32 0.33 -8.07
C CYS A 108 20.62 1.35 -9.00
N TYR A 109 20.08 2.46 -8.50
CA TYR A 109 19.53 3.50 -9.38
C TYR A 109 20.60 4.28 -10.11
N GLN A 110 21.74 4.56 -9.47
CA GLN A 110 22.89 5.15 -10.17
C GLN A 110 23.39 4.27 -11.31
N LEU A 111 23.38 2.94 -11.11
CA LEU A 111 23.74 1.97 -12.14
C LEU A 111 22.76 2.06 -13.32
N VAL A 112 21.45 2.00 -13.07
CA VAL A 112 20.41 2.12 -14.11
C VAL A 112 20.55 3.42 -14.89
N ASP A 113 20.71 4.57 -14.21
CA ASP A 113 20.88 5.87 -14.88
C ASP A 113 22.11 5.88 -15.80
N ARG A 114 23.20 5.26 -15.36
CA ARG A 114 24.43 5.12 -16.16
C ARG A 114 24.21 4.26 -17.39
N VAL A 115 23.64 3.07 -17.25
CA VAL A 115 23.61 2.05 -18.32
C VAL A 115 22.40 2.12 -19.24
N CYS A 116 21.26 2.61 -18.75
CA CYS A 116 20.05 2.78 -19.56
C CYS A 116 20.02 4.16 -20.25
N GLY A 117 20.74 5.13 -19.67
CA GLY A 117 20.81 6.50 -20.15
C GLY A 117 19.48 7.26 -19.98
N LYS A 118 19.52 8.56 -20.28
CA LYS A 118 18.31 9.40 -20.30
C LYS A 118 17.29 8.84 -21.29
N ASP A 119 16.02 8.94 -20.93
CA ASP A 119 14.89 8.47 -21.73
C ASP A 119 14.95 6.98 -22.12
N PHE A 120 15.71 6.17 -21.37
CA PHE A 120 15.85 4.73 -21.59
C PHE A 120 16.34 4.36 -22.99
N ARG A 121 17.22 5.19 -23.59
CA ARG A 121 17.75 4.95 -24.94
C ARG A 121 18.46 3.61 -25.11
N CYS A 122 19.06 3.10 -24.04
CA CYS A 122 19.71 1.79 -24.02
C CYS A 122 18.85 0.71 -23.35
N SER A 123 17.52 0.87 -23.28
CA SER A 123 16.59 -0.07 -22.61
C SER A 123 16.70 -1.52 -23.06
N LEU A 124 16.99 -1.74 -24.34
CA LEU A 124 17.11 -3.08 -24.92
C LEU A 124 18.52 -3.66 -24.79
N ALA A 125 19.50 -2.87 -24.36
CA ALA A 125 20.86 -3.34 -24.17
C ALA A 125 20.94 -4.24 -22.93
N GLU A 126 21.72 -5.31 -23.03
CA GLU A 126 21.85 -6.29 -21.96
C GLU A 126 22.32 -5.69 -20.62
N PRO A 127 23.29 -4.74 -20.58
CA PRO A 127 23.67 -4.07 -19.34
C PRO A 127 22.50 -3.35 -18.65
N CYS A 128 21.62 -2.70 -19.42
CA CYS A 128 20.44 -2.04 -18.87
C CYS A 128 19.41 -3.04 -18.33
N ARG A 129 19.15 -4.13 -19.05
CA ARG A 129 18.23 -5.18 -18.58
C ARG A 129 18.70 -5.79 -17.25
N LEU A 130 19.99 -6.13 -17.16
CA LEU A 130 20.58 -6.70 -15.94
C LEU A 130 20.64 -5.70 -14.79
N ALA A 131 20.88 -4.42 -15.06
CA ALA A 131 20.81 -3.38 -14.02
C ALA A 131 19.39 -3.24 -13.43
N ASN A 132 18.35 -3.35 -14.27
CA ASN A 132 16.96 -3.37 -13.78
C ASN A 132 16.67 -4.63 -12.95
N GLU A 133 17.21 -5.79 -13.35
CA GLU A 133 17.10 -7.03 -12.57
C GLU A 133 17.71 -6.89 -11.16
N LEU A 134 18.87 -6.23 -11.04
CA LEU A 134 19.48 -5.92 -9.74
C LEU A 134 18.62 -4.98 -8.89
N VAL A 135 17.95 -3.99 -9.51
CA VAL A 135 17.00 -3.13 -8.82
C VAL A 135 15.83 -3.93 -8.25
N ASP A 136 15.29 -4.86 -9.02
CA ASP A 136 14.16 -5.68 -8.56
C ASP A 136 14.59 -6.60 -7.40
N LEU A 137 15.76 -7.24 -7.48
CA LEU A 137 16.32 -8.00 -6.37
C LEU A 137 16.52 -7.15 -5.09
N ALA A 138 16.99 -5.91 -5.24
CA ALA A 138 17.18 -5.00 -4.11
C ALA A 138 15.84 -4.61 -3.45
N LYS A 139 14.79 -4.41 -4.24
CA LYS A 139 13.44 -4.15 -3.71
C LYS A 139 12.88 -5.35 -2.97
N GLU A 140 13.10 -6.57 -3.48
CA GLU A 140 12.67 -7.80 -2.81
C GLU A 140 13.42 -8.04 -1.49
N GLU A 141 14.73 -7.72 -1.43
CA GLU A 141 15.50 -7.81 -0.18
C GLU A 141 14.92 -6.88 0.91
N LEU A 142 14.57 -5.65 0.53
CA LEU A 142 13.95 -4.67 1.44
C LEU A 142 12.55 -5.10 1.92
N LYS A 143 11.78 -5.83 1.10
CA LYS A 143 10.47 -6.37 1.50
C LYS A 143 10.62 -7.51 2.51
N GLY A 144 11.63 -8.36 2.33
CA GLY A 144 11.82 -9.57 3.14
C GLY A 144 12.43 -9.31 4.52
N LYS A 145 13.35 -8.34 4.65
CA LYS A 145 13.96 -7.94 5.92
C LYS A 145 14.19 -6.44 5.96
N PRO A 146 13.77 -5.74 7.04
CA PRO A 146 14.17 -4.35 7.26
C PRO A 146 15.65 -4.29 7.69
N THR A 147 16.56 -4.54 6.76
CA THR A 147 17.98 -4.26 6.90
C THR A 147 18.27 -2.85 6.40
N PRO A 148 19.18 -2.10 7.06
CA PRO A 148 19.69 -0.85 6.50
C PRO A 148 20.25 -1.11 5.10
N LEU A 149 19.98 -0.20 4.15
CA LEU A 149 20.48 -0.33 2.77
C LEU A 149 22.02 -0.42 2.72
N SER A 150 22.73 0.16 3.70
CA SER A 150 24.19 0.05 3.83
C SER A 150 24.68 -1.39 3.99
N ASP A 151 23.83 -2.28 4.50
CA ASP A 151 24.14 -3.66 4.85
C ASP A 151 23.50 -4.64 3.86
N SER A 152 22.77 -4.14 2.86
CA SER A 152 22.18 -4.95 1.79
C SER A 152 23.27 -5.55 0.91
N SER A 153 23.19 -6.86 0.70
CA SER A 153 24.13 -7.56 -0.18
C SER A 153 23.93 -7.13 -1.63
N ILE A 154 22.69 -6.86 -2.05
CA ILE A 154 22.39 -6.43 -3.42
C ILE A 154 22.88 -5.00 -3.66
N GLU A 155 22.76 -4.09 -2.69
CA GLU A 155 23.30 -2.72 -2.80
C GLU A 155 24.84 -2.74 -2.99
N ALA A 156 25.54 -3.66 -2.31
CA ALA A 156 26.97 -3.86 -2.52
C ALA A 156 27.29 -4.36 -3.95
N GLN A 157 26.49 -5.29 -4.48
CA GLN A 157 26.63 -5.80 -5.85
C GLN A 157 26.38 -4.69 -6.89
N CYS A 158 25.40 -3.82 -6.68
CA CYS A 158 25.18 -2.66 -7.54
C CYS A 158 26.38 -1.70 -7.54
N ARG A 159 27.02 -1.51 -6.37
CA ARG A 159 28.23 -0.69 -6.26
C ARG A 159 29.44 -1.29 -6.96
N GLU A 160 29.59 -2.61 -6.88
CA GLU A 160 30.62 -3.33 -7.64
C GLU A 160 30.36 -3.23 -9.15
N ALA A 161 29.11 -3.40 -9.57
CA ALA A 161 28.67 -3.27 -10.96
C ALA A 161 28.97 -1.89 -11.55
N LEU A 162 28.89 -0.80 -10.76
CA LEU A 162 29.27 0.54 -11.20
C LEU A 162 30.75 0.65 -11.65
N THR A 163 31.60 -0.24 -11.15
CA THR A 163 33.03 -0.29 -11.49
C THR A 163 33.38 -1.40 -12.49
N ASN A 164 32.39 -2.18 -12.92
CA ASN A 164 32.58 -3.31 -13.82
C ASN A 164 32.41 -2.87 -15.28
N ASP A 165 33.37 -3.25 -16.12
CA ASP A 165 33.42 -2.88 -17.54
C ASP A 165 32.25 -3.44 -18.37
N PHE A 166 31.52 -4.43 -17.87
CA PHE A 166 30.28 -4.90 -18.48
C PHE A 166 29.18 -3.83 -18.45
N PHE A 167 29.09 -3.06 -17.34
CA PHE A 167 28.08 -2.02 -17.15
C PHE A 167 28.58 -0.66 -17.70
N VAL A 168 28.87 -0.67 -19.00
CA VAL A 168 29.27 0.53 -19.73
C VAL A 168 28.17 1.60 -19.69
N PRO A 169 28.54 2.90 -19.65
CA PRO A 169 27.57 3.98 -19.82
C PRO A 169 26.79 3.83 -21.13
N CYS A 170 25.53 4.26 -21.11
CA CYS A 170 24.75 4.42 -22.34
C CYS A 170 25.35 5.54 -23.19
N GLU A 171 26.30 5.16 -24.06
CA GLU A 171 26.79 6.04 -25.11
C GLU A 171 25.71 6.22 -26.17
N SER A 172 25.68 7.39 -26.79
CA SER A 172 24.62 7.77 -27.74
C SER A 172 24.73 7.07 -29.10
N GLY A 173 25.39 5.91 -29.23
CA GLY A 173 25.45 5.24 -30.54
C GLY A 173 26.35 4.02 -30.74
N THR A 174 26.36 3.02 -29.86
CA THR A 174 27.00 1.72 -30.22
C THR A 174 26.13 0.54 -29.76
N THR A 175 25.27 0.09 -30.68
CA THR A 175 24.75 -1.28 -30.69
C THR A 175 25.86 -2.18 -31.26
N PRO A 176 26.18 -3.34 -30.67
CA PRO A 176 26.98 -4.35 -31.34
C PRO A 176 26.25 -4.96 -32.54
#